data_AF-A0A5D0U4G7-F1
#
_entry.id   AF-A0A5D0U4G7-F1
#
_cell.length_a   1.000
_cell.length_b   1.000
_cell.length_c   1.000
_cell.angle_alpha   90.00
_cell.angle_beta   90.00
_cell.angle_gamma   90.00
#
_symmetry.space_group_name_H-M   'P 1'
#
loop_
_entity.id
_entity.type
_entity.pdbx_description
1 polymer ?
#
loop_
_entity_poly.entity_id
_entity_poly.type
_entity_poly.pdbx_seq_one_letter_code
_entity_poly.pdbx_strand_id
1 'polypeptide(L)'
;MAAVPTVAYAESAPGCSSTVQIGSTAHINSGGQTFASVKQFKGCGKNWAYLYVWAGYRNSHRTWDACVAVGDNSDRSLEGTQCRTKKAEIWSLGSNTLAHCTQAIGWIPDGPSAKTSERC
;
A
#
# COMPACT_ATOMS: atom_id res chain seq x y z
N MET A 1 -15.29 -8.55 -30.79
CA MET A 1 -15.40 -8.15 -29.37
C MET A 1 -14.11 -7.45 -28.99
N ALA A 2 -14.12 -6.13 -28.86
CA ALA A 2 -12.95 -5.37 -28.43
C ALA A 2 -12.84 -5.45 -26.90
N ALA A 3 -11.69 -5.90 -26.41
CA ALA A 3 -11.38 -5.90 -24.98
C ALA A 3 -11.34 -4.46 -24.48
N VAL A 4 -12.26 -4.10 -23.59
CA VAL A 4 -12.19 -2.83 -22.86
C VAL A 4 -10.92 -2.93 -22.01
N PRO A 5 -9.90 -2.06 -22.20
CA PRO A 5 -8.84 -1.98 -21.22
C PRO A 5 -9.52 -1.53 -19.94
N THR A 6 -9.64 -2.43 -18.96
CA THR A 6 -9.97 -2.03 -17.60
C THR A 6 -8.92 -1.00 -17.26
N VAL A 7 -9.33 0.26 -17.19
CA VAL A 7 -8.48 1.38 -16.84
C VAL A 7 -7.90 0.98 -15.48
N ALA A 8 -6.65 0.52 -15.48
CA ALA A 8 -5.86 0.56 -14.28
C ALA A 8 -5.85 2.05 -13.97
N TYR A 9 -6.71 2.49 -13.04
CA TYR A 9 -6.57 3.81 -12.46
C TYR A 9 -5.12 3.85 -12.04
N ALA A 10 -4.30 4.60 -12.79
CA ALA A 10 -2.89 4.67 -12.51
C ALA A 10 -2.83 5.17 -11.08
N GLU A 11 -2.45 4.27 -10.17
CA GLU A 11 -2.46 4.49 -8.74
C GLU A 11 -1.59 5.73 -8.51
N SER A 12 -2.26 6.86 -8.27
CA SER A 12 -1.64 8.19 -8.23
C SER A 12 -1.60 8.64 -6.79
N ALA A 13 -0.40 8.77 -6.26
CA ALA A 13 -0.23 9.29 -4.92
C ALA A 13 -0.83 10.71 -4.79
N PRO A 14 -1.41 11.07 -3.63
CA PRO A 14 -1.99 12.39 -3.42
C PRO A 14 -0.99 13.52 -3.72
N GLY A 15 -1.37 14.45 -4.60
CA GLY A 15 -0.52 15.59 -4.99
C GLY A 15 0.63 15.23 -5.93
N CYS A 16 0.64 14.02 -6.51
CA CYS A 16 1.63 13.59 -7.47
C CYS A 16 0.99 13.27 -8.83
N SER A 17 1.55 13.82 -9.92
CA SER A 17 1.01 13.63 -11.26
C SER A 17 1.25 12.22 -11.82
N SER A 18 2.28 11.53 -11.33
CA SER A 18 2.60 10.17 -11.73
C SER A 18 3.47 9.47 -10.68
N THR A 19 3.09 8.24 -10.36
CA THR A 19 3.84 7.33 -9.51
C THR A 19 4.05 6.02 -10.25
N VAL A 20 5.22 5.43 -10.10
CA VAL A 20 5.53 4.11 -10.64
C VAL A 20 5.61 3.11 -9.51
N GLN A 21 4.99 1.94 -9.68
CA GLN A 21 5.15 0.86 -8.71
C GLN A 21 6.61 0.40 -8.71
N ILE A 22 7.16 0.23 -7.52
CA ILE A 22 8.47 -0.38 -7.30
C ILE A 22 8.31 -1.60 -6.40
N GLY A 23 9.15 -2.61 -6.59
CA GLY A 23 9.08 -3.84 -5.82
C GLY A 23 7.88 -4.73 -6.13
N SER A 24 7.79 -5.83 -5.38
CA SER A 24 6.70 -6.80 -5.49
C SER A 24 5.43 -6.31 -4.80
N THR A 25 4.29 -6.85 -5.22
CA THR A 25 3.03 -6.69 -4.48
C THR A 25 2.97 -7.72 -3.36
N ALA A 26 2.73 -7.27 -2.13
CA ALA A 26 2.51 -8.12 -0.98
C ALA A 26 1.01 -8.27 -0.70
N HIS A 27 0.62 -9.37 -0.05
CA HIS A 27 -0.78 -9.66 0.25
C HIS A 27 -0.94 -9.92 1.75
N ILE A 28 -1.84 -9.19 2.39
CA ILE A 28 -2.27 -9.43 3.75
C ILE A 28 -3.36 -10.50 3.69
N ASN A 29 -3.13 -11.65 4.30
CA ASN A 29 -4.13 -12.71 4.40
C ASN A 29 -4.65 -12.76 5.83
N SER A 30 -5.97 -12.76 6.00
CA SER A 30 -6.66 -12.83 7.29
C SER A 30 -7.77 -13.87 7.20
N GLY A 31 -7.78 -14.85 8.11
CA GLY A 31 -8.82 -15.89 8.14
C GLY A 31 -8.96 -16.69 6.84
N GLY A 32 -7.86 -16.96 6.14
CA GLY A 32 -7.85 -17.74 4.89
C GLY A 32 -8.27 -16.98 3.63
N GLN A 33 -8.57 -15.67 3.72
CA GLN A 33 -8.84 -14.81 2.57
C GLN A 33 -7.82 -13.67 2.47
N THR A 34 -7.59 -13.17 1.26
CA THR A 34 -6.78 -11.97 1.05
C THR A 34 -7.56 -10.73 1.47
N PHE A 35 -7.11 -10.09 2.55
CA PHE A 35 -7.65 -8.84 3.08
C PHE A 35 -7.31 -7.67 2.17
N ALA A 36 -6.00 -7.46 1.94
CA ALA A 36 -5.50 -6.32 1.18
C ALA A 36 -4.24 -6.67 0.40
N SER A 37 -4.01 -5.93 -0.68
CA SER A 37 -2.72 -5.90 -1.39
C SER A 37 -1.95 -4.65 -0.99
N VAL A 38 -0.65 -4.79 -0.77
CA VAL A 38 0.27 -3.71 -0.43
C VAL A 38 1.27 -3.56 -1.57
N LYS A 39 1.49 -2.33 -1.99
CA LYS A 39 2.42 -1.97 -3.07
C LYS A 39 3.25 -0.77 -2.64
N GLN A 40 4.46 -0.68 -3.16
CA GLN A 40 5.30 0.49 -3.01
C GLN A 40 5.33 1.27 -4.31
N PHE A 41 5.35 2.59 -4.22
CA PHE A 41 5.40 3.49 -5.35
C PHE A 41 6.51 4.52 -5.15
N LYS A 42 7.09 4.97 -6.26
CA LYS A 42 8.04 6.08 -6.32
C LYS A 42 7.52 7.14 -7.27
N GLY A 43 7.54 8.39 -6.85
CA GLY A 43 7.08 9.52 -7.67
C GLY A 43 7.16 10.84 -6.92
N CYS A 44 7.27 11.93 -7.68
CA CYS A 44 7.37 13.30 -7.15
C CYS A 44 8.44 13.48 -6.06
N GLY A 45 9.60 12.85 -6.24
CA GLY A 45 10.72 12.97 -5.30
C GLY A 45 10.52 12.22 -3.99
N LYS A 46 9.52 11.34 -3.88
CA LYS A 46 9.17 10.62 -2.65
C LYS A 46 8.86 9.15 -2.90
N ASN A 47 8.97 8.37 -1.83
CA ASN A 47 8.43 7.02 -1.76
C ASN A 47 7.05 7.04 -1.12
N TRP A 48 6.20 6.13 -1.56
CA TRP A 48 4.82 6.01 -1.13
C TRP A 48 4.50 4.54 -0.90
N ALA A 49 3.71 4.26 0.12
CA ALA A 49 3.14 2.96 0.34
C ALA A 49 1.64 3.03 0.06
N TYR A 50 1.14 2.02 -0.62
CA TYR A 50 -0.24 1.92 -1.06
C TYR A 50 -0.82 0.61 -0.58
N LEU A 51 -2.05 0.67 -0.08
CA LEU A 51 -2.81 -0.48 0.37
C LEU A 51 -4.19 -0.45 -0.27
N TYR A 52 -4.56 -1.57 -0.90
CA TYR A 52 -5.88 -1.80 -1.47
C TYR A 52 -6.61 -2.94 -0.77
N VAL A 53 -7.75 -2.67 -0.13
CA VAL A 53 -8.60 -3.67 0.53
C VAL A 53 -9.55 -4.30 -0.49
N TRP A 54 -9.49 -5.63 -0.60
CA TRP A 54 -10.25 -6.39 -1.59
C TRP A 54 -11.75 -6.32 -1.34
N ALA A 55 -12.54 -6.23 -2.41
CA ALA A 55 -14.00 -6.14 -2.32
C ALA A 55 -14.61 -7.33 -1.57
N GLY A 56 -14.08 -8.54 -1.72
CA GLY A 56 -14.54 -9.72 -0.99
C GLY A 56 -14.46 -9.56 0.53
N TYR A 57 -13.39 -8.94 1.03
CA TYR A 57 -13.25 -8.63 2.46
C TYR A 57 -14.19 -7.48 2.88
N ARG A 58 -14.24 -6.39 2.09
CA ARG A 58 -15.11 -5.24 2.35
C ARG A 58 -16.60 -5.60 2.40
N ASN A 59 -17.01 -6.58 1.60
CA ASN A 59 -18.41 -7.02 1.53
C ASN A 59 -18.77 -7.98 2.68
N SER A 60 -17.80 -8.73 3.22
CA SER A 60 -18.04 -9.72 4.29
C SER A 60 -17.92 -9.13 5.70
N HIS A 61 -17.22 -8.00 5.87
CA HIS A 61 -16.98 -7.38 7.18
C HIS A 61 -17.68 -6.03 7.29
N ARG A 62 -18.40 -5.77 8.39
CA ARG A 62 -19.09 -4.48 8.59
C ARG A 62 -18.17 -3.35 9.02
N THR A 63 -17.00 -3.66 9.57
CA THR A 63 -15.98 -2.68 10.00
C THR A 63 -14.60 -3.30 9.87
N TRP A 64 -13.64 -2.48 9.46
CA TRP A 64 -12.24 -2.88 9.31
C TRP A 64 -11.35 -1.64 9.29
N ASP A 65 -10.17 -1.81 9.86
CA ASP A 65 -9.10 -0.83 9.84
C ASP A 65 -7.92 -1.39 9.05
N ALA A 66 -7.30 -0.53 8.29
CA ALA A 66 -6.06 -0.84 7.59
C ALA A 66 -5.10 0.32 7.73
N CYS A 67 -3.84 -0.02 7.93
CA CYS A 67 -2.76 0.93 8.04
C CYS A 67 -1.70 0.61 6.98
N VAL A 68 -1.05 1.66 6.49
CA VAL A 68 0.01 1.55 5.49
C VAL A 68 1.09 2.59 5.76
N ALA A 69 2.35 2.20 5.58
CA ALA A 69 3.52 3.04 5.79
C ALA A 69 4.68 2.61 4.88
N VAL A 70 5.62 3.53 4.66
CA VAL A 70 6.91 3.20 4.06
C VAL A 70 7.84 2.76 5.19
N GLY A 71 8.23 1.50 5.22
CA GLY A 71 9.27 1.01 6.12
C GLY A 71 10.64 1.39 5.60
N ASP A 72 11.41 2.11 6.41
CA ASP A 72 12.80 2.42 6.13
C ASP A 72 13.70 1.40 6.84
N ASN A 73 14.46 0.63 6.07
CA ASN A 73 15.30 -0.42 6.65
C ASN A 73 16.66 0.10 7.12
N SER A 74 17.03 1.34 6.78
CA SER A 74 18.27 1.97 7.23
C SER A 74 18.23 2.28 8.73
N ASP A 75 17.09 2.72 9.25
CA ASP A 75 16.88 3.04 10.67
C ASP A 75 15.74 2.26 11.34
N ARG A 76 15.09 1.35 10.60
CA ARG A 76 13.95 0.53 11.05
C ARG A 76 12.73 1.36 11.46
N SER A 77 12.54 2.52 10.84
CA SER A 77 11.41 3.40 11.07
C SER A 77 10.22 3.11 10.14
N LEU A 78 9.05 3.64 10.51
CA LEU A 78 7.85 3.65 9.67
C LEU A 78 7.51 5.09 9.28
N GLU A 79 7.77 5.42 8.03
CA GLU A 79 7.59 6.74 7.48
C GLU A 79 6.21 6.92 6.85
N GLY A 80 5.61 8.08 7.10
CA GLY A 80 4.36 8.49 6.46
C GLY A 80 3.15 7.62 6.79
N THR A 81 3.15 6.94 7.94
CA THR A 81 2.06 6.04 8.35
C THR A 81 0.68 6.68 8.22
N GLN A 82 -0.25 5.97 7.59
CA GLN A 82 -1.67 6.34 7.51
C GLN A 82 -2.55 5.13 7.81
N CYS A 83 -3.48 5.32 8.74
CA CYS A 83 -4.54 4.36 9.05
C CYS A 83 -5.88 4.92 8.63
N ARG A 84 -6.73 4.09 8.02
CA ARG A 84 -8.12 4.45 7.68
C ARG A 84 -9.07 3.29 7.93
N THR A 85 -10.24 3.65 8.42
CA THR A 85 -11.38 2.75 8.61
C THR A 85 -12.24 2.75 7.36
N LYS A 86 -12.68 1.57 6.90
CA LYS A 86 -13.63 1.41 5.78
C LYS A 86 -13.22 2.09 4.47
N LYS A 87 -11.93 2.22 4.20
CA LYS A 87 -11.42 2.71 2.90
C LYS A 87 -10.90 1.55 2.08
N ALA A 88 -11.27 1.55 0.80
CA ALA A 88 -10.78 0.58 -0.16
C ALA A 88 -9.32 0.86 -0.53
N GLU A 89 -8.96 2.14 -0.60
CA GLU A 89 -7.65 2.61 -1.00
C GLU A 89 -7.07 3.50 0.10
N ILE A 90 -5.84 3.22 0.47
CA ILE A 90 -5.09 4.00 1.46
C ILE A 90 -3.70 4.23 0.92
N TRP A 91 -3.31 5.51 0.88
CA TRP A 91 -1.96 5.93 0.61
C TRP A 91 -1.31 6.38 1.90
N SER A 92 -0.03 6.03 2.07
CA SER A 92 0.83 6.68 3.06
C SER A 92 1.01 8.15 2.70
N LEU A 93 1.49 8.94 3.66
CA LEU A 93 2.10 10.21 3.32
C LEU A 93 3.38 9.94 2.52
N GLY A 94 3.76 10.91 1.67
CA GLY A 94 4.98 10.80 0.88
C GLY A 94 6.21 10.94 1.77
N SER A 95 7.08 9.95 1.73
CA SER A 95 8.28 9.84 2.57
C SER A 95 9.53 10.22 1.79
N ASN A 96 10.39 11.05 2.39
CA ASN A 96 11.65 11.52 1.79
C ASN A 96 12.78 10.48 1.95
N THR A 97 12.51 9.23 1.61
CA THR A 97 13.40 8.08 1.84
C THR A 97 14.00 7.54 0.54
N LEU A 98 14.10 8.37 -0.51
CA LEU A 98 14.58 7.94 -1.83
C LEU A 98 16.03 7.43 -1.84
N ALA A 99 16.83 7.85 -0.87
CA ALA A 99 18.23 7.42 -0.72
C ALA A 99 18.38 6.16 0.14
N HIS A 100 17.28 5.66 0.73
CA HIS A 100 17.30 4.57 1.69
C HIS A 100 16.65 3.32 1.08
N CYS A 101 17.04 2.16 1.60
CA CYS A 101 16.41 0.90 1.27
C CYS A 101 15.05 0.83 1.96
N THR A 102 13.98 0.86 1.16
CA THR A 102 12.62 0.98 1.68
C THR A 102 11.71 -0.12 1.18
N GLN A 103 10.64 -0.38 1.92
CA GLN A 103 9.58 -1.34 1.59
C GLN A 103 8.23 -0.76 1.98
N ALA A 104 7.16 -1.02 1.22
CA ALA A 104 5.82 -0.71 1.67
C ALA A 104 5.35 -1.77 2.67
N ILE A 105 4.78 -1.32 3.78
CA ILE A 105 4.28 -2.17 4.86
C ILE A 105 2.80 -1.84 5.06
N GLY A 106 1.97 -2.87 5.04
CA GLY A 106 0.55 -2.76 5.34
C GLY A 106 0.15 -3.74 6.43
N TRP A 107 -0.76 -3.33 7.30
CA TRP A 107 -1.23 -4.17 8.40
C TRP A 107 -2.67 -3.87 8.80
N ILE A 108 -3.28 -4.87 9.44
CA ILE A 108 -4.53 -4.73 10.17
C ILE A 108 -4.14 -4.46 11.63
N PRO A 109 -4.67 -3.42 12.30
CA PRO A 109 -4.50 -3.27 13.75
C PRO A 109 -4.88 -4.57 14.47
N ASP A 110 -4.03 -5.01 15.41
CA ASP A 110 -4.17 -6.27 16.15
C ASP A 110 -4.22 -7.55 15.28
N GLY A 111 -3.72 -7.47 14.05
CA GLY A 111 -3.82 -8.54 13.07
C GLY A 111 -2.57 -8.76 12.21
N PRO A 112 -2.72 -9.46 11.07
CA PRO A 112 -1.61 -9.77 10.18
C PRO A 112 -1.06 -8.51 9.48
N SER A 113 0.21 -8.60 9.09
CA SER A 113 0.90 -7.59 8.29
C SER A 113 1.56 -8.23 7.08
N ALA A 114 1.82 -7.42 6.05
CA ALA A 114 2.57 -7.81 4.87
C ALA A 114 3.53 -6.69 4.46
N LYS A 115 4.67 -7.08 3.87
CA LYS A 115 5.71 -6.17 3.40
C LYS A 115 6.09 -6.50 1.97
N THR A 116 6.30 -5.48 1.14
CA THR A 116 6.80 -5.65 -0.23
C THR A 116 8.28 -6.03 -0.21
N SER A 117 8.83 -6.46 -1.36
CA SER A 117 10.28 -6.57 -1.50
C SER A 117 10.93 -5.20 -1.24
N GLU A 118 12.04 -5.19 -0.52
CA GLU A 118 12.89 -4.02 -0.34
C GLU A 118 13.34 -3.45 -1.70
N ARG A 119 13.44 -2.12 -1.76
CA ARG A 119 13.95 -1.36 -2.90
C ARG A 119 14.95 -0.31 -2.43
N CYS A 120 16.14 -0.44 -2.99
CA CYS A 120 17.19 0.56 -3.11
C CYS A 120 17.43 0.72 -4.63
#